data_AF-A0A368KWK1-F1
#
_entry.id   AF-A0A368KWK1-F1
#
_cell.length_a   1.000
_cell.length_b   1.000
_cell.length_c   1.000
_cell.angle_alpha   90.00
_cell.angle_beta   90.00
_cell.angle_gamma   90.00
#
_symmetry.space_group_name_H-M   'P 1'
#
loop_
_entity.id
_entity.type
_entity.pdbx_description
1 polymer ?
#
loop_
_entity_poly.entity_id
_entity_poly.type
_entity_poly.pdbx_seq_one_letter_code
_entity_poly.pdbx_strand_id
1 'polypeptide(L)'
;MNIAAALPIGIGAASLAAGTIQSAAEGFFSLLERDTEEISAEASSESSQALDTFLAANGQLNGQAEDIRDEIKRLLSRFEDILRRSAHSSGIKLPESYQLRFNSDGTLQDDPGDPFAQQVNSLLESSPEAASLLANIAAQTNALKAAADQARFAQTYNQNPEEAVEALSQDQQKQTSLSVTFVGGEPTNYQLVSV
;
A
#
# COMPACT_ATOMS: atom_id res chain seq x y z
N MET A 1 39.37 6.27 -2.68
CA MET A 1 38.48 5.86 -3.77
C MET A 1 37.23 5.28 -3.14
N ASN A 2 36.10 6.00 -3.19
CA ASN A 2 34.81 5.50 -2.73
C ASN A 2 34.11 4.82 -3.90
N ILE A 3 33.93 3.50 -3.82
CA ILE A 3 33.05 2.77 -4.71
C ILE A 3 31.68 2.79 -4.04
N ALA A 4 30.82 3.72 -4.48
CA ALA A 4 29.40 3.63 -4.25
C ALA A 4 28.90 2.39 -5.00
N ALA A 5 28.79 1.28 -4.28
CA ALA A 5 28.06 0.12 -4.76
C ALA A 5 26.58 0.50 -4.79
N ALA A 6 26.12 0.98 -5.95
CA ALA A 6 24.71 1.06 -6.25
C ALA A 6 24.16 -0.38 -6.21
N LEU A 7 23.57 -0.76 -5.08
CA LEU A 7 22.77 -1.97 -4.98
C LEU A 7 21.68 -1.88 -6.04
N PRO A 8 21.50 -2.92 -6.88
CA PRO A 8 20.35 -2.97 -7.76
C PRO A 8 19.13 -3.02 -6.84
N ILE A 9 18.35 -1.94 -6.81
CA ILE A 9 17.02 -1.96 -6.21
C ILE A 9 16.27 -3.04 -6.98
N GLY A 10 16.03 -4.17 -6.32
CA GLY A 10 15.28 -5.29 -6.88
C GLY A 10 13.82 -4.88 -7.02
N ILE A 11 13.52 -4.06 -8.01
CA ILE A 11 12.17 -3.74 -8.44
C ILE A 11 11.63 -5.03 -9.09
N GLY A 12 10.99 -5.88 -8.28
CA GLY A 12 10.34 -7.08 -8.77
C GLY A 12 9.18 -6.73 -9.70
N ALA A 13 8.70 -7.70 -10.49
CA ALA A 13 7.52 -7.52 -11.35
C ALA A 13 6.29 -7.01 -10.57
N ALA A 14 6.16 -7.38 -9.30
CA ALA A 14 5.12 -6.87 -8.40
C ALA A 14 5.28 -5.39 -8.06
N SER A 15 6.51 -4.84 -7.98
CA SER A 15 6.74 -3.41 -7.78
C SER A 15 6.44 -2.60 -9.04
N LEU A 16 6.72 -3.15 -10.22
CA LEU A 16 6.32 -2.53 -11.49
C LEU A 16 4.80 -2.56 -11.66
N ALA A 17 4.16 -3.69 -11.33
CA ALA A 17 2.71 -3.79 -11.29
C ALA A 17 2.15 -2.74 -10.33
N ALA A 18 2.53 -2.75 -9.06
CA ALA A 18 2.11 -1.76 -8.07
C ALA A 18 2.20 -0.30 -8.54
N GLY A 19 3.32 0.08 -9.16
CA GLY A 19 3.49 1.41 -9.76
C GLY A 19 2.51 1.69 -10.89
N THR A 20 2.31 0.75 -11.83
CA THR A 20 1.32 0.91 -12.92
C THR A 20 -0.12 1.00 -12.43
N ILE A 21 -0.47 0.25 -11.39
CA ILE A 21 -1.81 0.27 -10.77
C ILE A 21 -2.06 1.62 -10.13
N GLN A 22 -1.10 2.08 -9.32
CA GLN A 22 -1.20 3.36 -8.65
C GLN A 22 -1.26 4.51 -9.66
N SER A 23 -0.41 4.52 -10.69
CA SER A 23 -0.44 5.57 -11.71
C SER A 23 -1.70 5.54 -12.59
N ALA A 24 -2.24 4.36 -12.92
CA ALA A 24 -3.49 4.25 -13.68
C ALA A 24 -4.69 4.72 -12.84
N ALA A 25 -4.70 4.40 -11.55
CA ALA A 25 -5.69 4.87 -10.60
C ALA A 25 -5.59 6.40 -10.42
N GLU A 26 -4.41 6.93 -10.08
CA GLU A 26 -4.17 8.37 -9.93
C GLU A 26 -4.52 9.17 -11.20
N GLY A 27 -4.17 8.64 -12.38
CA GLY A 27 -4.46 9.28 -13.66
C GLY A 27 -5.96 9.34 -13.98
N PHE A 28 -6.70 8.25 -13.74
CA PHE A 28 -8.16 8.23 -13.92
C PHE A 28 -8.85 9.15 -12.90
N PHE A 29 -8.43 9.13 -11.64
CA PHE A 29 -9.03 9.92 -10.58
C PHE A 29 -8.75 11.42 -10.72
N SER A 30 -7.55 11.81 -11.15
CA SER A 30 -7.21 13.20 -11.42
C SER A 30 -8.04 13.80 -12.57
N LEU A 31 -8.39 13.01 -13.60
CA LEU A 31 -9.26 13.45 -14.68
C LEU A 31 -10.70 13.67 -14.19
N LEU A 32 -11.18 12.81 -13.29
CA LEU A 32 -12.53 12.93 -12.72
C LEU A 32 -12.67 14.16 -11.82
N GLU A 33 -11.66 14.46 -11.00
CA GLU A 33 -11.64 15.67 -10.17
C GLU A 33 -11.65 16.95 -11.03
N ARG A 34 -10.95 16.92 -12.17
CA ARG A 34 -10.86 18.04 -13.11
C ARG A 34 -12.18 18.29 -13.86
N ASP A 35 -12.93 17.23 -14.17
CA ASP A 35 -14.28 17.31 -14.75
C ASP A 35 -15.31 17.93 -13.77
N THR A 36 -15.03 17.96 -12.47
CA THR A 36 -15.87 18.65 -11.46
C THR A 36 -15.69 20.17 -11.43
N GLU A 37 -14.61 20.73 -11.99
CA GLU A 37 -14.31 22.18 -11.93
C GLU A 37 -14.60 22.93 -13.26
N GLU A 38 -14.74 22.28 -14.42
CA GLU A 38 -14.95 23.00 -15.68
C GLU A 38 -15.78 22.20 -16.70
N ILE A 39 -17.09 22.48 -16.80
CA ILE A 39 -17.98 21.89 -17.82
C ILE A 39 -17.62 22.50 -19.20
N SER A 40 -16.72 21.85 -19.94
CA SER A 40 -16.46 22.12 -21.36
C SER A 40 -16.65 20.85 -22.19
N ALA A 41 -17.46 20.95 -23.25
CA ALA A 41 -17.99 19.84 -24.06
C ALA A 41 -16.96 19.07 -24.91
N GLU A 42 -15.65 19.21 -24.67
CA GLU A 42 -14.59 18.44 -25.31
C GLU A 42 -14.08 17.28 -24.42
N ALA A 43 -14.39 17.25 -23.11
CA ALA A 43 -13.91 16.23 -22.17
C ALA A 43 -14.57 14.85 -22.34
N SER A 44 -15.77 14.78 -22.96
CA SER A 44 -16.63 13.58 -22.93
C SER A 44 -16.02 12.33 -23.58
N SER A 45 -15.13 12.49 -24.58
CA SER A 45 -14.49 11.37 -25.27
C SER A 45 -13.26 10.83 -24.54
N GLU A 46 -12.48 11.70 -23.89
CA GLU A 46 -11.27 11.29 -23.15
C GLU A 46 -11.64 10.63 -21.82
N SER A 47 -12.63 11.18 -21.10
CA SER A 47 -13.14 10.60 -19.85
C SER A 47 -13.77 9.22 -20.08
N SER A 48 -14.44 9.01 -21.21
CA SER A 48 -15.00 7.70 -21.60
C SER A 48 -13.91 6.66 -21.89
N GLN A 49 -12.83 7.05 -22.59
CA GLN A 49 -11.69 6.15 -22.86
C GLN A 49 -10.87 5.84 -21.60
N ALA A 50 -10.72 6.82 -20.70
CA ALA A 50 -10.07 6.62 -19.41
C ALA A 50 -10.89 5.68 -18.51
N LEU A 51 -12.22 5.81 -18.51
CA LEU A 51 -13.14 4.92 -17.82
C LEU A 51 -13.10 3.50 -18.38
N ASP A 52 -13.15 3.33 -19.71
CA ASP A 52 -13.04 2.01 -20.35
C ASP A 52 -11.69 1.35 -20.04
N THR A 53 -10.61 2.12 -20.05
CA THR A 53 -9.25 1.64 -19.69
C THR A 53 -9.19 1.24 -18.22
N PHE A 54 -9.79 2.03 -17.32
CA PHE A 54 -9.88 1.75 -15.89
C PHE A 54 -10.73 0.50 -15.60
N LEU A 55 -11.90 0.37 -16.24
CA LEU A 55 -12.75 -0.81 -16.09
C LEU A 55 -12.12 -2.07 -16.69
N ALA A 56 -11.42 -1.97 -17.82
CA ALA A 56 -10.69 -3.07 -18.43
C ALA A 56 -9.50 -3.53 -17.58
N ALA A 57 -8.81 -2.61 -16.92
CA ALA A 57 -7.70 -2.93 -16.02
C ALA A 57 -8.15 -3.74 -14.79
N ASN A 58 -9.40 -3.58 -14.31
CA ASN A 58 -9.93 -4.31 -13.14
C ASN A 58 -9.77 -5.84 -13.25
N GLY A 59 -9.99 -6.42 -14.44
CA GLY A 59 -9.83 -7.85 -14.66
C GLY A 59 -8.40 -8.35 -14.50
N GLN A 60 -7.42 -7.53 -14.91
CA GLN A 60 -5.99 -7.83 -14.77
C GLN A 60 -5.50 -7.60 -13.33
N LEU A 61 -6.03 -6.57 -12.66
CA LEU A 61 -5.70 -6.18 -11.30
C LEU A 61 -6.11 -7.20 -10.26
N ASN A 62 -7.26 -7.85 -10.46
CA ASN A 62 -7.73 -8.89 -9.55
C ASN A 62 -6.79 -10.12 -9.58
N GLY A 63 -6.17 -10.41 -10.73
CA GLY A 63 -5.12 -11.44 -10.83
C GLY A 63 -3.80 -11.01 -10.18
N GLN A 64 -3.45 -9.72 -10.27
CA GLN A 64 -2.22 -9.18 -9.66
C GLN A 64 -2.35 -8.92 -8.15
N ALA A 65 -3.57 -8.86 -7.62
CA ALA A 65 -3.82 -8.64 -6.19
C ALA A 65 -3.29 -9.81 -5.34
N GLU A 66 -3.34 -11.05 -5.84
CA GLU A 66 -2.71 -12.20 -5.17
C GLU A 66 -1.18 -12.09 -5.16
N ASP A 67 -0.57 -11.71 -6.29
CA ASP A 67 0.88 -11.49 -6.38
C ASP A 67 1.35 -10.38 -5.43
N ILE A 68 0.59 -9.28 -5.33
CA ILE A 68 0.86 -8.17 -4.40
C ILE A 68 0.76 -8.64 -2.95
N ARG A 69 -0.26 -9.45 -2.63
CA ARG A 69 -0.46 -10.05 -1.30
C ARG A 69 0.69 -10.98 -0.90
N ASP A 70 1.17 -11.80 -1.83
CA ASP A 70 2.31 -12.68 -1.60
C ASP A 70 3.61 -11.89 -1.42
N GLU A 71 3.84 -10.83 -2.20
CA GLU A 71 5.01 -9.97 -2.02
C GLU A 71 4.93 -9.19 -0.69
N ILE A 72 3.75 -8.70 -0.27
CA ILE A 72 3.56 -8.09 1.06
C ILE A 72 3.95 -9.10 2.15
N LYS A 73 3.47 -10.35 2.08
CA LYS A 73 3.83 -11.38 3.06
C LYS A 73 5.34 -11.64 3.09
N ARG A 74 5.99 -11.68 1.93
CA ARG A 74 7.45 -11.85 1.81
C ARG A 74 8.22 -10.67 2.40
N LEU A 75 7.78 -9.45 2.14
CA LEU A 75 8.38 -8.24 2.70
C LEU A 75 8.20 -8.17 4.22
N LEU A 76 7.01 -8.55 4.72
CA LEU A 76 6.74 -8.61 6.17
C LEU A 76 7.60 -9.65 6.88
N SER A 77 7.86 -10.80 6.25
CA SER A 77 8.75 -11.82 6.80
C SER A 77 10.19 -11.30 6.90
N ARG A 78 10.67 -10.61 5.86
CA ARG A 78 12.00 -9.97 5.88
C ARG A 78 12.10 -8.85 6.92
N PHE A 79 11.02 -8.08 7.07
CA PHE A 79 10.93 -7.05 8.09
C PHE A 79 11.02 -7.66 9.50
N GLU A 80 10.35 -8.78 9.73
CA GLU A 80 10.42 -9.55 10.99
C GLU A 80 11.84 -10.00 11.31
N ASP A 81 12.53 -10.58 10.32
CA ASP A 81 13.92 -11.02 10.46
C ASP A 81 14.85 -9.86 10.89
N ILE A 82 14.68 -8.69 10.26
CA ILE A 82 15.44 -7.49 10.64
C ILE A 82 15.06 -7.05 12.05
N LEU A 83 13.78 -7.02 12.38
CA LEU A 83 13.32 -6.60 13.69
C LEU A 83 13.86 -7.52 14.80
N ARG A 84 13.80 -8.85 14.62
CA ARG A 84 14.41 -9.82 15.55
C ARG A 84 15.92 -9.63 15.67
N ARG A 85 16.62 -9.42 14.56
CA ARG A 85 18.07 -9.22 14.57
C ARG A 85 18.45 -7.93 15.31
N SER A 86 17.75 -6.84 15.01
CA SER A 86 17.93 -5.54 15.68
C SER A 86 17.62 -5.65 17.17
N ALA A 87 16.50 -6.27 17.54
CA ALA A 87 16.14 -6.48 18.94
C ALA A 87 17.19 -7.34 19.68
N HIS A 88 17.65 -8.43 19.07
CA HIS A 88 18.69 -9.29 19.64
C HIS A 88 20.00 -8.53 19.84
N SER A 89 20.43 -7.71 18.85
CA SER A 89 21.63 -6.89 18.95
C SER A 89 21.56 -5.83 20.06
N SER A 90 20.35 -5.35 20.36
CA SER A 90 20.07 -4.38 21.41
C SER A 90 19.75 -5.03 22.76
N GLY A 91 19.80 -6.37 22.87
CA GLY A 91 19.47 -7.10 24.10
C GLY A 91 17.98 -7.09 24.46
N ILE A 92 17.11 -6.72 23.51
CA ILE A 92 15.66 -6.66 23.69
C ILE A 92 15.06 -8.02 23.28
N LYS A 93 14.17 -8.55 24.13
CA LYS A 93 13.43 -9.77 23.83
C LYS A 93 12.07 -9.40 23.26
N LEU A 94 11.86 -9.66 21.97
CA LEU A 94 10.55 -9.50 21.35
C LEU A 94 9.55 -10.52 21.91
N PRO A 95 8.27 -10.15 22.07
CA PRO A 95 7.21 -11.08 22.39
C PRO A 95 7.09 -12.19 21.33
N GLU A 96 6.55 -13.35 21.73
CA GLU A 96 6.20 -14.44 20.81
C GLU A 96 5.09 -14.02 19.83
N SER A 97 4.20 -13.12 20.25
CA SER A 97 3.14 -12.58 19.42
C SER A 97 2.95 -11.09 19.67
N TYR A 98 2.82 -10.32 18.60
CA TYR A 98 2.57 -8.88 18.69
C TYR A 98 1.89 -8.39 17.40
N GLN A 99 1.28 -7.21 17.49
CA GLN A 99 0.63 -6.56 16.36
C GLN A 99 1.36 -5.25 16.06
N LEU A 100 1.57 -4.98 14.78
CA LEU A 100 2.10 -3.71 14.30
C LEU A 100 1.09 -3.10 13.33
N ARG A 101 1.02 -1.77 13.33
CA ARG A 101 0.25 -1.02 12.33
C ARG A 101 1.23 -0.18 11.53
N PHE A 102 1.13 -0.27 10.21
CA PHE A 102 1.91 0.52 9.27
C PHE A 102 0.98 1.56 8.67
N ASN A 103 1.40 2.81 8.69
CA ASN A 103 0.73 3.93 8.05
C ASN A 103 0.90 3.83 6.52
N SER A 104 0.12 4.63 5.78
CA SER A 104 0.16 4.67 4.30
C SER A 104 1.49 5.15 3.72
N ASP A 105 2.31 5.85 4.51
CA ASP A 105 3.65 6.30 4.17
C ASP A 105 4.75 5.27 4.49
N GLY A 106 4.37 4.12 5.05
CA GLY A 106 5.29 3.06 5.46
C GLY A 106 5.88 3.22 6.85
N THR A 107 5.60 4.31 7.55
CA THR A 107 5.99 4.45 8.95
C THR A 107 5.17 3.50 9.81
N LEU A 108 5.72 3.04 10.93
CA LEU A 108 4.89 2.37 11.92
C LEU A 108 4.07 3.40 12.68
N GLN A 109 2.83 3.06 12.95
CA GLN A 109 1.96 3.88 13.78
C GLN A 109 2.58 4.00 15.18
N ASP A 110 2.95 5.22 15.53
CA ASP A 110 3.38 5.56 16.88
C ASP A 110 2.14 5.80 17.72
N ASP A 111 1.77 4.81 18.55
CA ASP A 111 0.75 4.96 19.56
C ASP A 111 1.44 5.32 20.89
N PRO A 112 1.26 6.54 21.42
CA PRO A 112 1.85 6.92 22.69
C PRO A 112 1.36 6.10 23.88
N GLY A 113 0.26 5.35 23.73
CA GLY A 113 -0.22 4.35 24.69
C GLY A 113 0.39 2.96 24.54
N ASP A 114 1.14 2.70 23.47
CA ASP A 114 1.78 1.40 23.19
C ASP A 114 3.32 1.49 23.30
N PRO A 115 3.89 1.14 24.47
CA PRO A 115 5.34 1.18 24.67
C PRO A 115 6.09 0.18 23.79
N PHE A 116 5.42 -0.87 23.29
CA PHE A 116 6.05 -1.82 22.37
C PHE A 116 6.21 -1.20 20.97
N ALA A 117 5.18 -0.52 20.46
CA ALA A 117 5.25 0.20 19.19
C ALA A 117 6.38 1.26 19.19
N GLN A 118 6.49 2.03 20.29
CA GLN A 118 7.59 2.99 20.47
C GLN A 118 8.97 2.33 20.46
N GLN A 119 9.12 1.21 21.18
CA GLN A 119 10.37 0.47 21.24
C GLN A 119 10.78 -0.09 19.87
N VAL A 120 9.81 -0.61 19.11
CA VAL A 120 10.02 -1.07 17.74
C VAL A 120 10.43 0.09 16.83
N ASN A 121 9.77 1.24 16.92
CA ASN A 121 10.15 2.45 16.18
C ASN A 121 11.60 2.86 16.47
N SER A 122 11.99 2.97 17.73
CA SER A 122 13.37 3.31 18.12
C SER A 122 14.41 2.30 17.62
N LEU A 123 14.05 1.01 17.55
CA LEU A 123 14.93 -0.03 17.00
C LEU A 123 15.17 0.15 15.49
N LEU A 124 14.19 0.65 14.76
CA LEU A 124 14.20 0.73 13.30
C LEU A 124 14.75 2.06 12.77
N GLU A 125 14.68 3.14 13.54
CA GLU A 125 15.21 4.48 13.15
C GLU A 125 16.68 4.45 12.69
N SER A 126 17.47 3.53 13.26
CA SER A 126 18.89 3.39 12.93
C SER A 126 19.19 2.44 11.76
N SER A 127 18.17 1.78 11.20
CA SER A 127 18.33 0.76 10.16
C SER A 127 17.90 1.26 8.77
N PRO A 128 18.84 1.61 7.87
CA PRO A 128 18.51 1.99 6.50
C PRO A 128 17.87 0.85 5.70
N GLU A 129 18.17 -0.40 6.06
CA GLU A 129 17.56 -1.59 5.48
C GLU A 129 16.07 -1.69 5.86
N ALA A 130 15.74 -1.40 7.13
CA ALA A 130 14.35 -1.34 7.58
C ALA A 130 13.58 -0.22 6.87
N ALA A 131 14.15 0.97 6.74
CA ALA A 131 13.51 2.09 6.04
C ALA A 131 13.16 1.73 4.58
N SER A 132 14.06 1.04 3.87
CA SER A 132 13.78 0.59 2.51
C SER A 132 12.67 -0.47 2.45
N LEU A 133 12.65 -1.43 3.38
CA LEU A 133 11.58 -2.43 3.44
C LEU A 133 10.22 -1.80 3.76
N LEU A 134 10.20 -0.87 4.72
CA LEU A 134 8.99 -0.13 5.10
C LEU A 134 8.41 0.65 3.91
N ALA A 135 9.25 1.33 3.13
CA ALA A 135 8.82 2.01 1.90
C ALA A 135 8.25 1.03 0.85
N ASN A 136 8.85 -0.15 0.70
CA ASN A 136 8.33 -1.19 -0.20
C ASN A 136 6.98 -1.75 0.29
N ILE A 137 6.84 -1.98 1.59
CA ILE A 137 5.57 -2.40 2.20
C ILE A 137 4.49 -1.33 1.95
N ALA A 138 4.82 -0.05 2.11
CA ALA A 138 3.92 1.07 1.83
C ALA A 138 3.45 1.08 0.37
N ALA A 139 4.38 0.99 -0.58
CA ALA A 139 4.08 0.99 -2.01
C ALA A 139 3.14 -0.17 -2.39
N GLN A 140 3.41 -1.38 -1.88
CA GLN A 140 2.56 -2.54 -2.14
C GLN A 140 1.19 -2.43 -1.46
N THR A 141 1.14 -1.87 -0.26
CA THR A 141 -0.11 -1.59 0.48
C THR A 141 -0.99 -0.60 -0.28
N ASN A 142 -0.41 0.48 -0.80
CA ASN A 142 -1.11 1.49 -1.59
C ASN A 142 -1.59 0.93 -2.93
N ALA A 143 -0.79 0.08 -3.59
CA ALA A 143 -1.22 -0.63 -4.79
C ALA A 143 -2.39 -1.59 -4.52
N LEU A 144 -2.36 -2.32 -3.40
CA LEU A 144 -3.46 -3.19 -3.00
C LEU A 144 -4.73 -2.39 -2.69
N LYS A 145 -4.59 -1.22 -2.04
CA LYS A 145 -5.70 -0.27 -1.84
C LYS A 145 -6.25 0.21 -3.19
N ALA A 146 -5.41 0.68 -4.09
CA ALA A 146 -5.83 1.16 -5.40
C ALA A 146 -6.57 0.09 -6.21
N ALA A 147 -6.07 -1.15 -6.20
CA ALA A 147 -6.76 -2.29 -6.83
C ALA A 147 -8.14 -2.56 -6.19
N ALA A 148 -8.23 -2.48 -4.86
CA ALA A 148 -9.50 -2.67 -4.14
C ALA A 148 -10.51 -1.54 -4.41
N ASP A 149 -10.05 -0.28 -4.41
CA ASP A 149 -10.87 0.89 -4.71
C ASP A 149 -11.40 0.83 -6.15
N GLN A 150 -10.55 0.42 -7.09
CA GLN A 150 -10.92 0.22 -8.50
C GLN A 150 -11.94 -0.91 -8.69
N ALA A 151 -11.77 -2.04 -8.01
CA ALA A 151 -12.74 -3.13 -8.04
C ALA A 151 -14.09 -2.69 -7.47
N ARG A 152 -14.08 -1.94 -6.37
CA ARG A 152 -15.29 -1.38 -5.75
C ARG A 152 -15.98 -0.37 -6.68
N PHE A 153 -15.23 0.55 -7.26
CA PHE A 153 -15.75 1.52 -8.22
C PHE A 153 -16.41 0.79 -9.40
N ALA A 154 -15.73 -0.18 -10.03
CA ALA A 154 -16.29 -0.93 -11.14
C ALA A 154 -17.57 -1.68 -10.75
N GLN A 155 -17.64 -2.25 -9.55
CA GLN A 155 -18.83 -2.93 -9.06
C GLN A 155 -20.01 -1.96 -8.84
N THR A 156 -19.76 -0.81 -8.22
CA THR A 156 -20.80 0.21 -7.98
C THR A 156 -21.22 0.87 -9.28
N TYR A 157 -20.30 1.17 -10.18
CA TYR A 157 -20.57 1.84 -11.46
C TYR A 157 -21.53 1.02 -12.34
N ASN A 158 -21.39 -0.32 -12.34
CA ASN A 158 -22.30 -1.21 -13.05
C ASN A 158 -23.74 -1.20 -12.50
N GLN A 159 -23.94 -0.77 -11.25
CA GLN A 159 -25.25 -0.74 -10.58
C GLN A 159 -25.84 0.66 -10.55
N ASN A 160 -25.03 1.66 -10.19
CA ASN A 160 -25.42 3.06 -10.06
C ASN A 160 -24.20 3.97 -10.33
N PRO A 161 -24.05 4.51 -11.56
CA PRO A 161 -22.91 5.34 -11.95
C PRO A 161 -22.74 6.61 -11.11
N GLU A 162 -23.83 7.28 -10.74
CA GLU A 162 -23.79 8.53 -9.97
C GLU A 162 -23.27 8.29 -8.54
N GLU A 163 -23.73 7.21 -7.91
CA GLU A 163 -23.29 6.80 -6.57
C GLU A 163 -21.83 6.30 -6.56
N ALA A 164 -21.36 5.70 -7.66
CA ALA A 164 -19.96 5.26 -7.78
C ALA A 164 -18.97 6.43 -7.76
N VAL A 165 -19.32 7.54 -8.42
CA VAL A 165 -18.52 8.76 -8.45
C VAL A 165 -18.54 9.46 -7.08
N GLU A 166 -19.70 9.51 -6.42
CA GLU A 166 -19.81 10.11 -5.09
C GLU A 166 -19.05 9.31 -4.02
N ALA A 167 -19.19 7.98 -4.01
CA ALA A 167 -18.46 7.10 -3.09
C ALA A 167 -16.94 7.17 -3.29
N LEU A 168 -16.49 7.38 -4.52
CA LEU A 168 -15.08 7.53 -4.86
C LEU A 168 -14.45 8.75 -4.17
N SER A 169 -15.14 9.89 -4.19
CA SER A 169 -14.66 11.13 -3.54
C SER A 169 -14.45 10.95 -2.02
N GLN A 170 -15.27 10.09 -1.39
CA GLN A 170 -15.19 9.80 0.04
C GLN A 170 -14.13 8.74 0.38
N ASP A 171 -13.88 7.78 -0.52
CA ASP A 171 -12.92 6.70 -0.29
C ASP A 171 -11.45 7.11 -0.57
N GLN A 172 -11.23 8.14 -1.41
CA GLN A 172 -9.89 8.75 -1.61
C GLN A 172 -9.39 9.48 -0.36
N GLN A 173 -10.28 10.04 0.45
CA GLN A 173 -9.91 10.75 1.68
C GLN A 173 -9.54 9.83 2.84
N LYS A 174 -9.83 8.52 2.74
CA LYS A 174 -9.55 7.55 3.80
C LYS A 174 -8.10 7.08 3.72
N GLN A 175 -7.34 7.35 4.77
CA GLN A 175 -6.01 6.81 4.90
C GLN A 175 -6.11 5.30 5.10
N THR A 176 -5.21 4.54 4.48
CA THR A 176 -5.20 3.08 4.66
C THR A 176 -3.97 2.70 5.45
N SER A 177 -4.21 2.06 6.59
CA SER A 177 -3.18 1.46 7.43
C SER A 177 -3.15 -0.04 7.22
N LEU A 178 -1.97 -0.65 7.23
CA LEU A 178 -1.82 -2.09 7.24
C LEU A 178 -1.66 -2.56 8.67
N SER A 179 -2.59 -3.35 9.19
CA SER A 179 -2.42 -4.01 10.48
C SER A 179 -1.89 -5.41 10.27
N VAL A 180 -0.80 -5.77 10.95
CA VAL A 180 -0.13 -7.07 10.81
C VAL A 180 0.02 -7.72 12.17
N THR A 181 -0.37 -8.98 12.28
CA THR A 181 -0.13 -9.81 13.46
C THR A 181 1.01 -10.78 13.18
N PHE A 182 2.03 -10.74 14.04
CA PHE A 182 3.13 -11.69 14.05
C PHE A 182 2.91 -12.72 15.16
N VAL A 183 3.10 -14.01 14.86
CA VAL A 183 3.05 -15.11 15.84
C VAL A 183 4.21 -16.06 15.56
N GLY A 184 5.05 -16.31 16.57
CA GLY A 184 6.25 -17.14 16.42
C GLY A 184 7.27 -16.57 15.42
N GLY A 185 7.17 -15.29 15.09
CA GLY A 185 7.99 -14.60 14.10
C GLY A 185 7.53 -14.72 12.65
N GLU A 186 6.31 -15.21 12.43
CA GLU A 186 5.72 -15.29 11.11
C GLU A 186 4.53 -14.31 10.99
N PRO A 187 4.41 -13.55 9.88
CA PRO A 187 3.23 -12.74 9.61
C PRO A 187 2.03 -13.66 9.37
N THR A 188 1.14 -13.75 10.36
CA THR A 188 0.05 -14.73 10.40
C THR A 188 -1.25 -14.15 9.84
N ASN A 189 -1.45 -12.85 10.01
CA ASN A 189 -2.58 -12.11 9.46
C ASN A 189 -2.13 -10.70 9.09
N TYR A 190 -2.60 -10.18 7.96
CA TYR A 190 -2.49 -8.77 7.63
C TYR A 190 -3.79 -8.27 7.02
N GLN A 191 -4.23 -7.10 7.47
CA GLN A 191 -5.50 -6.51 7.05
C GLN A 191 -5.30 -5.03 6.73
N LEU A 192 -5.85 -4.60 5.60
CA LEU A 192 -6.01 -3.18 5.30
C LEU A 192 -7.14 -2.62 6.18
N VAL A 193 -6.82 -1.56 6.91
CA VAL A 193 -7.75 -0.85 7.79
C VAL A 193 -7.83 0.59 7.31
N SER A 194 -9.00 0.97 6.80
CA SER A 194 -9.30 2.37 6.51
C SER A 194 -9.50 3.14 7.81
N VAL A 195 -8.78 4.25 7.96
CA VAL A 195 -8.81 5.16 9.11
C VAL A 195 -9.21 6.57 8.66
#